data_AF-A0A227JG09-F1
#
_entry.id   AF-A0A227JG09-F1
#
_cell.length_a   1.000
_cell.length_b   1.000
_cell.length_c   1.000
_cell.angle_alpha   90.00
_cell.angle_beta   90.00
_cell.angle_gamma   90.00
#
_symmetry.space_group_name_H-M   'P 1'
#
loop_
_entity.id
_entity.type
_entity.pdbx_description
1 polymer ?
#
loop_
_entity_poly.entity_id
_entity_poly.type
_entity_poly.pdbx_seq_one_letter_code
_entity_poly.pdbx_strand_id
1 'polypeptide(L)'
;MKIQLRKRLGDLLVEEGIVSEDQIQQALSAQRSTGQKLGDALIDLGFITEKQMLEFLSQQLGLPLIDLGRAPVDADAVQILPEVHARRLRAMVVARNGDTLRVAMSDPADLFTQESLMNLLGEYNLEFIIASERQLISSFDRYYRRTKEIASFAEQLQAEHQDVQSFDYGIDEADSEEVTVVKLVNSMFEDAVQVGASDIHIEPDDKVLRLRQRVDGVLHETILNEVNIASALVLRLKLMAHLDISEKRLPQ
;
A
#
# COMPACT_ATOMS: atom_id res chain seq x y z
N MET A 1 -23.17 -6.80 -3.49
CA MET A 1 -23.74 -7.41 -4.72
C MET A 1 -22.60 -8.13 -5.44
N LYS A 2 -22.73 -9.44 -5.75
CA LYS A 2 -21.64 -10.19 -6.41
C LYS A 2 -21.53 -9.72 -7.87
N ILE A 3 -20.32 -9.35 -8.30
CA ILE A 3 -20.04 -8.90 -9.67
C ILE A 3 -19.63 -10.13 -10.48
N GLN A 4 -20.28 -10.39 -11.60
CA GLN A 4 -19.98 -11.56 -12.42
C GLN A 4 -20.15 -11.27 -13.91
N LEU A 5 -19.34 -11.93 -14.73
CA LEU A 5 -19.50 -11.92 -16.17
C LEU A 5 -20.80 -12.63 -16.55
N ARG A 6 -21.52 -12.08 -17.53
CA ARG A 6 -22.80 -12.65 -18.01
C ARG A 6 -22.60 -13.87 -18.91
N LYS A 7 -21.43 -14.03 -19.52
CA LYS A 7 -21.01 -15.12 -20.40
C LYS A 7 -19.59 -15.54 -20.05
N ARG A 8 -19.11 -16.66 -20.60
CA ARG A 8 -17.73 -17.10 -20.41
C ARG A 8 -16.77 -16.08 -21.04
N LEU A 9 -15.62 -15.88 -20.40
CA LEU A 9 -14.60 -14.92 -20.83
C LEU A 9 -14.20 -15.12 -22.30
N GLY A 10 -13.95 -16.36 -22.71
CA GLY A 10 -13.56 -16.68 -24.09
C GLY A 10 -14.60 -16.28 -25.13
N ASP A 11 -15.88 -16.56 -24.86
CA ASP A 11 -16.98 -16.24 -25.78
C ASP A 11 -17.10 -14.72 -25.95
N LEU A 12 -16.99 -13.96 -24.86
CA LEU A 12 -17.06 -12.50 -24.91
C LEU A 12 -15.85 -11.88 -25.64
N LEU A 13 -14.65 -12.42 -25.44
CA LEU A 13 -13.46 -11.92 -26.14
C LEU A 13 -13.53 -12.15 -27.66
N VAL A 14 -14.20 -13.23 -28.10
CA VAL A 14 -14.47 -13.50 -29.52
C VAL A 14 -15.58 -12.59 -30.05
N GLU A 15 -16.66 -12.39 -29.30
CA GLU A 15 -17.77 -11.49 -29.69
C GLU A 15 -17.29 -10.04 -29.89
N GLU A 16 -16.37 -9.56 -29.06
CA GLU A 16 -15.77 -8.23 -29.17
C GLU A 16 -14.60 -8.17 -30.19
N GLY A 17 -14.29 -9.29 -30.86
CA GLY A 17 -13.25 -9.36 -31.89
C GLY A 17 -11.82 -9.16 -31.37
N ILE A 18 -11.59 -9.36 -30.07
CA ILE A 18 -10.26 -9.19 -29.44
C ILE A 18 -9.37 -10.40 -29.74
N VAL A 19 -9.97 -11.59 -29.83
CA VAL A 19 -9.29 -12.85 -30.16
C VAL A 19 -10.15 -13.70 -31.10
N SER A 20 -9.52 -14.59 -31.86
CA SER A 20 -10.23 -15.57 -32.71
C SER A 20 -10.62 -16.84 -31.96
N GLU A 21 -11.58 -17.60 -32.49
CA GLU A 21 -11.93 -18.92 -31.95
C GLU A 21 -10.72 -19.86 -31.89
N ASP A 22 -9.86 -19.83 -32.91
CA ASP A 22 -8.63 -20.63 -32.94
C ASP A 22 -7.66 -20.27 -31.81
N GLN A 23 -7.51 -18.96 -31.54
CA GLN A 23 -6.69 -18.46 -30.43
C GLN A 23 -7.25 -18.90 -29.07
N ILE A 24 -8.58 -18.88 -28.90
CA ILE A 24 -9.24 -19.41 -27.70
C ILE A 24 -8.95 -20.89 -27.53
N GLN A 25 -9.05 -21.71 -28.58
CA GLN A 25 -8.78 -23.15 -28.49
C GLN A 25 -7.32 -23.45 -28.13
N GLN A 26 -6.38 -22.68 -28.68
CA GLN A 26 -4.96 -22.79 -28.31
C GLN A 26 -4.74 -22.42 -26.84
N ALA A 27 -5.33 -21.32 -26.36
CA ALA A 27 -5.22 -20.90 -24.98
C ALA A 27 -5.89 -21.86 -24.00
N LEU A 28 -7.05 -22.44 -24.34
CA LEU A 28 -7.71 -23.48 -23.55
C LEU A 28 -6.86 -24.75 -23.46
N SER A 29 -6.14 -25.09 -24.53
CA SER A 29 -5.23 -26.24 -24.54
C SER A 29 -4.02 -26.01 -23.63
N ALA A 30 -3.44 -24.79 -23.67
CA ALA A 30 -2.38 -24.37 -22.76
C ALA A 30 -2.85 -24.29 -21.30
N GLN A 31 -4.07 -23.82 -21.06
CA GLN A 31 -4.68 -23.79 -19.73
C GLN A 31 -4.81 -25.21 -19.14
N ARG A 32 -5.18 -26.22 -19.93
CA ARG A 32 -5.31 -27.59 -19.43
C ARG A 32 -3.97 -28.22 -19.01
N SER A 33 -2.87 -27.82 -19.65
CA SER A 33 -1.54 -28.34 -19.32
C SER A 33 -0.88 -27.61 -18.15
N THR A 34 -1.17 -26.32 -17.97
CA THR A 34 -0.54 -25.47 -16.94
C THR A 34 -1.40 -25.28 -15.68
N GLY A 35 -2.73 -25.38 -15.82
CA GLY A 35 -3.69 -25.07 -14.74
C GLY A 35 -3.95 -23.58 -14.51
N GLN A 36 -3.39 -22.68 -15.32
CA GLN A 36 -3.55 -21.23 -15.16
C GLN A 36 -4.93 -20.71 -15.62
N LYS A 37 -5.24 -19.43 -15.36
CA LYS A 37 -6.49 -18.83 -15.84
C LYS A 37 -6.43 -18.64 -17.36
N LEU A 38 -7.59 -18.67 -18.02
CA LEU A 38 -7.66 -18.50 -19.49
C LEU A 38 -7.07 -17.15 -19.93
N GLY A 39 -7.30 -16.09 -19.16
CA GLY A 39 -6.75 -14.77 -19.44
C GLY A 39 -5.22 -14.77 -19.45
N ASP A 40 -4.59 -15.39 -18.45
CA ASP A 40 -3.13 -15.50 -18.36
C ASP A 40 -2.57 -16.27 -19.57
N ALA A 41 -3.20 -17.38 -19.95
CA ALA A 41 -2.82 -18.14 -21.14
C ALA A 41 -2.91 -17.33 -22.44
N LEU A 42 -3.92 -16.46 -22.58
CA LEU A 42 -4.05 -15.58 -23.75
C LEU A 42 -2.94 -14.52 -23.78
N ILE A 43 -2.51 -14.04 -22.60
CA ILE A 43 -1.42 -13.06 -22.47
C ILE A 43 -0.07 -13.70 -22.78
N ASP A 44 0.20 -14.88 -22.20
CA ASP A 44 1.46 -15.61 -22.39
C ASP A 44 1.69 -16.01 -23.86
N LEU A 45 0.62 -16.38 -24.56
CA LEU A 45 0.66 -16.72 -25.99
C LEU A 45 0.72 -15.46 -26.89
N GLY A 46 0.64 -14.26 -26.31
CA GLY A 46 0.72 -12.99 -27.03
C GLY A 46 -0.52 -12.66 -27.84
N PHE A 47 -1.66 -13.30 -27.56
CA PHE A 47 -2.93 -13.02 -28.27
C PHE A 47 -3.61 -11.75 -27.75
N ILE A 48 -3.40 -11.41 -26.48
CA ILE A 48 -3.91 -10.18 -25.86
C ILE A 48 -2.86 -9.58 -24.92
N THR A 49 -2.84 -8.27 -24.75
CA THR A 49 -2.01 -7.62 -23.71
C THR A 49 -2.72 -7.56 -22.37
N GLU A 50 -1.95 -7.48 -21.26
CA GLU A 50 -2.49 -7.25 -19.90
C GLU A 50 -3.42 -6.02 -19.88
N LYS A 51 -3.03 -4.95 -20.57
CA LYS A 51 -3.81 -3.72 -20.65
C LYS A 51 -5.17 -3.94 -21.34
N GLN A 52 -5.18 -4.60 -22.51
CA GLN A 52 -6.43 -4.91 -23.22
C GLN A 52 -7.35 -5.80 -22.39
N MET A 53 -6.80 -6.78 -21.67
CA MET A 53 -7.58 -7.63 -20.77
C MET A 53 -8.25 -6.82 -19.66
N LEU A 54 -7.51 -5.92 -19.00
CA LEU A 54 -8.04 -5.07 -17.93
C LEU A 54 -9.10 -4.08 -18.44
N GLU A 55 -8.88 -3.48 -19.61
CA GLU A 55 -9.86 -2.59 -20.26
C GLU A 55 -11.16 -3.35 -20.61
N PHE A 56 -11.02 -4.56 -21.15
CA PHE A 56 -12.15 -5.42 -21.44
C PHE A 56 -12.94 -5.81 -20.17
N LEU A 57 -12.25 -6.21 -19.10
CA LEU A 57 -12.89 -6.54 -17.81
C LEU A 57 -13.60 -5.32 -17.21
N SER A 58 -12.99 -4.14 -17.31
CA SER A 58 -13.57 -2.87 -16.88
C SER A 58 -14.90 -2.61 -17.58
N GLN A 59 -14.96 -2.77 -18.90
CA GLN A 59 -16.18 -2.58 -19.68
C GLN A 59 -17.24 -3.64 -19.37
N GLN A 60 -16.88 -4.92 -19.32
CA GLN A 60 -17.84 -6.01 -19.10
C GLN A 60 -18.46 -6.01 -17.70
N LEU A 61 -17.68 -5.59 -16.69
CA LEU A 61 -18.13 -5.58 -15.30
C LEU A 61 -18.67 -4.22 -14.85
N GLY A 62 -18.50 -3.17 -15.68
CA GLY A 62 -18.89 -1.80 -15.33
C GLY A 62 -18.06 -1.22 -14.18
N LEU A 63 -16.80 -1.63 -14.04
CA LEU A 63 -15.90 -1.20 -12.98
C LEU A 63 -14.81 -0.29 -13.53
N PRO A 64 -14.47 0.83 -12.87
CA PRO A 64 -13.42 1.71 -13.37
C PRO A 64 -12.04 1.06 -13.23
N LEU A 65 -11.23 1.17 -14.29
CA LEU A 65 -9.80 0.86 -14.27
C LEU A 65 -9.02 2.08 -13.76
N ILE A 66 -8.20 1.90 -12.73
CA ILE A 66 -7.41 2.97 -12.11
C ILE A 66 -5.91 2.69 -12.21
N ASP A 67 -5.13 3.76 -12.23
CA ASP A 67 -3.67 3.72 -12.10
C ASP A 67 -3.29 3.99 -10.64
N LEU A 68 -2.99 2.95 -9.88
CA LEU A 68 -2.58 3.08 -8.47
C LEU A 68 -1.25 3.84 -8.29
N GLY A 69 -0.44 3.99 -9.33
CA GLY A 69 0.80 4.78 -9.26
C GLY A 69 0.55 6.29 -9.25
N ARG A 70 -0.66 6.74 -9.64
CA ARG A 70 -1.04 8.15 -9.75
C ARG A 70 -2.30 8.50 -8.96
N ALA A 71 -3.12 7.51 -8.62
CA ALA A 71 -4.33 7.74 -7.85
C ALA A 71 -3.98 8.08 -6.39
N PRO A 72 -4.68 9.05 -5.76
CA PRO A 72 -4.55 9.27 -4.33
C PRO A 72 -5.06 8.03 -3.59
N VAL A 73 -4.22 7.46 -2.73
CA VAL A 73 -4.54 6.30 -1.90
C VAL A 73 -4.48 6.72 -0.44
N ASP A 74 -5.58 6.53 0.27
CA ASP A 74 -5.67 6.78 1.70
C ASP A 74 -4.90 5.71 2.48
N ALA A 75 -3.77 6.10 3.09
CA ALA A 75 -2.90 5.21 3.84
C ALA A 75 -3.60 4.57 5.05
N ASP A 76 -4.50 5.30 5.71
CA ASP A 76 -5.28 4.78 6.84
C ASP A 76 -6.27 3.71 6.35
N ALA A 77 -6.88 3.94 5.18
CA ALA A 77 -7.78 2.97 4.57
C ALA A 77 -7.06 1.67 4.17
N VAL A 78 -5.81 1.74 3.71
CA VAL A 78 -5.01 0.54 3.36
C VAL A 78 -4.86 -0.41 4.56
N GLN A 79 -4.70 0.13 5.78
CA GLN A 79 -4.52 -0.68 6.99
C GLN A 79 -5.78 -1.45 7.40
N ILE A 80 -6.96 -1.09 6.88
CA ILE A 80 -8.23 -1.79 7.18
C ILE A 80 -8.17 -3.25 6.73
N LEU A 81 -7.50 -3.53 5.61
CA LEU A 81 -7.25 -4.90 5.16
C LEU A 81 -5.81 -5.29 5.54
N PRO A 82 -5.61 -6.31 6.39
CA PRO A 82 -4.26 -6.75 6.74
C PRO A 82 -3.44 -7.20 5.52
N GLU A 83 -2.14 -6.89 5.50
CA GLU A 83 -1.22 -7.17 4.38
C GLU A 83 -1.29 -8.61 3.88
N VAL A 84 -1.37 -9.58 4.78
CA VAL A 84 -1.44 -11.02 4.44
C VAL A 84 -2.66 -11.31 3.58
N HIS A 85 -3.80 -10.69 3.91
CA HIS A 85 -5.02 -10.83 3.12
C HIS A 85 -4.95 -10.03 1.84
N ALA A 86 -4.42 -8.80 1.87
CA ALA A 86 -4.25 -7.96 0.69
C ALA A 86 -3.40 -8.65 -0.40
N ARG A 87 -2.24 -9.21 -0.01
CA ARG A 87 -1.34 -9.93 -0.92
C ARG A 87 -1.93 -11.22 -1.44
N ARG A 88 -2.60 -12.00 -0.58
CA ARG A 88 -3.22 -13.29 -0.95
C ARG A 88 -4.40 -13.10 -1.89
N LEU A 89 -5.24 -12.11 -1.62
CA LEU A 89 -6.46 -11.82 -2.38
C LEU A 89 -6.20 -10.88 -3.57
N ARG A 90 -4.95 -10.41 -3.76
CA ARG A 90 -4.59 -9.41 -4.77
C ARG A 90 -5.57 -8.23 -4.77
N ALA A 91 -5.82 -7.72 -3.57
CA ALA A 91 -6.78 -6.65 -3.34
C ALA A 91 -6.24 -5.64 -2.32
N MET A 92 -6.54 -4.36 -2.50
CA MET A 92 -6.12 -3.29 -1.62
C MET A 92 -7.28 -2.34 -1.37
N VAL A 93 -7.51 -1.96 -0.12
CA VAL A 93 -8.42 -0.85 0.19
C VAL A 93 -7.69 0.44 -0.14
N VAL A 94 -8.26 1.27 -1.03
CA VAL A 94 -7.59 2.48 -1.52
C VAL A 94 -8.17 3.77 -0.95
N ALA A 95 -9.42 3.73 -0.47
CA ALA A 95 -10.10 4.87 0.12
C ALA A 95 -11.25 4.41 1.01
N ARG A 96 -11.57 5.21 2.02
CA ARG A 96 -12.75 5.03 2.88
C ARG A 96 -13.61 6.30 2.88
N ASN A 97 -14.88 6.14 2.53
CA ASN A 97 -15.88 7.21 2.58
C ASN A 97 -17.03 6.77 3.49
N GLY A 98 -16.95 7.13 4.77
CA GLY A 98 -17.90 6.67 5.80
C GLY A 98 -17.84 5.14 5.95
N ASP A 99 -18.95 4.49 5.62
CA ASP A 99 -19.09 3.02 5.66
C ASP A 99 -18.81 2.37 4.30
N THR A 100 -18.32 3.12 3.32
CA THR A 100 -17.97 2.58 1.99
C THR A 100 -16.46 2.50 1.83
N LEU A 101 -15.95 1.30 1.55
CA LEU A 101 -14.56 1.04 1.19
C LEU A 101 -14.45 0.87 -0.31
N ARG A 102 -13.54 1.63 -0.90
CA ARG A 102 -13.14 1.42 -2.29
C ARG A 102 -11.99 0.43 -2.32
N VAL A 103 -12.17 -0.68 -3.04
CA VAL A 103 -11.22 -1.80 -3.06
C VAL A 103 -10.72 -2.05 -4.48
N ALA A 104 -9.43 -1.85 -4.70
CA ALA A 104 -8.76 -2.19 -5.94
C ALA A 104 -8.45 -3.69 -6.00
N MET A 105 -8.77 -4.34 -7.11
CA MET A 105 -8.53 -5.76 -7.34
C MET A 105 -7.85 -5.98 -8.70
N SER A 106 -6.96 -6.98 -8.78
CA SER A 106 -6.39 -7.41 -10.07
C SER A 106 -7.36 -8.24 -10.90
N ASP A 107 -8.15 -9.09 -10.24
CA ASP A 107 -9.15 -9.92 -10.86
C ASP A 107 -10.52 -9.76 -10.17
N PRO A 108 -11.33 -8.78 -10.59
CA PRO A 108 -12.68 -8.61 -10.07
C PRO A 108 -13.65 -9.71 -10.51
N ALA A 109 -13.30 -10.61 -11.44
CA ALA A 109 -14.17 -11.72 -11.84
C ALA A 109 -14.05 -12.93 -10.89
N ASP A 110 -13.06 -12.92 -10.00
CA ASP A 110 -12.83 -13.97 -9.00
C ASP A 110 -13.85 -13.88 -7.85
N LEU A 111 -14.92 -14.69 -7.96
CA LEU A 111 -16.00 -14.72 -6.98
C LEU A 111 -15.55 -15.17 -5.58
N PHE A 112 -14.54 -16.04 -5.49
CA PHE A 112 -14.00 -16.48 -4.21
C PHE A 112 -13.27 -15.34 -3.50
N THR A 113 -12.54 -14.54 -4.26
CA THR A 113 -11.85 -13.35 -3.77
C THR A 113 -12.85 -12.30 -3.30
N GLN A 114 -13.89 -12.02 -4.08
CA GLN A 114 -14.98 -11.12 -3.66
C GLN A 114 -15.64 -11.58 -2.35
N GLU A 115 -15.98 -12.86 -2.25
CA GLU A 115 -16.63 -13.40 -1.04
C GLU A 115 -15.70 -13.36 0.17
N SER A 116 -14.41 -13.65 -0.02
CA SER A 116 -13.40 -13.50 1.03
C SER A 116 -13.28 -12.06 1.52
N LEU A 117 -13.28 -11.09 0.61
CA LEU A 117 -13.25 -9.67 0.96
C LEU A 117 -14.52 -9.23 1.69
N MET A 118 -15.70 -9.66 1.23
CA MET A 118 -16.98 -9.37 1.90
C MET A 118 -17.02 -9.97 3.31
N ASN A 119 -16.46 -11.16 3.52
CA ASN A 119 -16.41 -11.78 4.85
C ASN A 119 -15.42 -11.06 5.79
N LEU A 120 -14.27 -10.63 5.27
CA LEU A 120 -13.26 -9.92 6.06
C LEU A 120 -13.68 -8.49 6.39
N LEU A 121 -14.41 -7.82 5.48
CA LEU A 121 -14.78 -6.41 5.56
C LEU A 121 -16.30 -6.23 5.71
N GLY A 122 -16.99 -7.20 6.32
CA GLY A 122 -18.46 -7.28 6.32
C GLY A 122 -19.19 -6.13 7.02
N GLU A 123 -18.47 -5.30 7.78
CA GLU A 123 -18.97 -4.07 8.41
C GLU A 123 -19.10 -2.91 7.40
N TYR A 124 -18.54 -3.06 6.20
CA TYR A 124 -18.46 -2.02 5.19
C TYR A 124 -19.16 -2.40 3.88
N ASN A 125 -19.63 -1.38 3.17
CA ASN A 125 -20.03 -1.49 1.78
C ASN A 125 -18.78 -1.46 0.89
N LEU A 126 -18.65 -2.42 -0.03
CA LEU A 126 -17.49 -2.50 -0.92
C LEU A 126 -17.82 -1.96 -2.31
N GLU A 127 -17.05 -0.97 -2.75
CA GLU A 127 -17.00 -0.49 -4.13
C GLU A 127 -15.73 -1.03 -4.80
N PHE A 128 -15.88 -1.94 -5.75
CA PHE A 128 -14.73 -2.55 -6.43
C PHE A 128 -14.26 -1.70 -7.60
N ILE A 129 -12.93 -1.61 -7.75
CA ILE A 129 -12.26 -0.99 -8.88
C ILE A 129 -11.16 -1.93 -9.39
N ILE A 130 -10.75 -1.77 -10.65
CA ILE A 130 -9.75 -2.62 -11.28
C ILE A 130 -8.39 -1.89 -11.24
N ALA A 131 -7.34 -2.62 -10.89
CA ALA A 131 -5.96 -2.16 -11.01
C ALA A 131 -5.08 -3.29 -11.54
N SER A 132 -3.93 -2.96 -12.14
CA SER A 132 -3.02 -4.01 -12.61
C SER A 132 -2.38 -4.76 -11.44
N GLU A 133 -2.09 -6.06 -11.58
CA GLU A 133 -1.49 -6.85 -10.50
C GLU A 133 -0.13 -6.29 -10.09
N ARG A 134 0.69 -5.94 -11.08
CA ARG A 134 1.99 -5.29 -10.87
C ARG A 134 1.87 -4.00 -10.05
N GLN A 135 0.85 -3.18 -10.31
CA GLN A 135 0.61 -1.95 -9.54
C GLN A 135 0.19 -2.26 -8.11
N LEU A 136 -0.67 -3.26 -7.90
CA LEU A 136 -1.05 -3.72 -6.56
C LEU A 136 0.17 -4.23 -5.78
N ILE A 137 1.02 -5.05 -6.39
CA ILE A 137 2.26 -5.55 -5.75
C ILE A 137 3.15 -4.38 -5.31
N SER A 138 3.43 -3.43 -6.21
CA SER A 138 4.24 -2.26 -5.87
C SER A 138 3.60 -1.40 -4.78
N SER A 139 2.26 -1.34 -4.75
CA SER A 139 1.51 -0.59 -3.73
C SER A 139 1.55 -1.29 -2.37
N PHE A 140 1.52 -2.63 -2.35
CA PHE A 140 1.64 -3.37 -1.09
C PHE A 140 2.97 -3.12 -0.41
N ASP A 141 4.06 -3.11 -1.18
CA ASP A 141 5.40 -2.84 -0.66
C ASP A 141 5.51 -1.40 -0.15
N ARG A 142 4.88 -0.44 -0.85
CA ARG A 142 4.82 0.97 -0.46
C ARG A 142 4.03 1.18 0.84
N TYR A 143 2.79 0.68 0.91
CA TYR A 143 1.86 1.04 2.00
C TYR A 143 1.84 0.08 3.20
N TYR A 144 2.27 -1.18 3.07
CA TYR A 144 2.29 -2.11 4.22
C TYR A 144 3.67 -2.27 4.87
N ARG A 145 4.74 -2.34 4.06
CA ARG A 145 6.07 -2.68 4.59
C ARG A 145 6.71 -1.50 5.30
N ARG A 146 6.65 -0.30 4.72
CA ARG A 146 7.29 0.90 5.28
C ARG A 146 6.64 1.36 6.58
N THR A 147 5.32 1.33 6.66
CA THR A 147 4.60 1.64 7.90
C THR A 147 5.01 0.72 9.05
N LYS A 148 5.21 -0.58 8.77
CA LYS A 148 5.70 -1.53 9.78
C LYS A 148 7.16 -1.31 10.18
N GLU A 149 8.04 -1.01 9.23
CA GLU A 149 9.45 -0.69 9.52
C GLU A 149 9.56 0.58 10.37
N ILE A 150 8.82 1.64 10.02
CA ILE A 150 8.76 2.90 10.78
C ILE A 150 8.22 2.65 12.20
N ALA A 151 7.12 1.91 12.34
CA ALA A 151 6.57 1.57 13.65
C ALA A 151 7.55 0.73 14.48
N SER A 152 8.20 -0.28 13.88
CA SER A 152 9.18 -1.12 14.57
C SER A 152 10.40 -0.33 15.05
N PHE A 153 10.91 0.61 14.24
CA PHE A 153 12.03 1.46 14.66
C PHE A 153 11.60 2.46 15.73
N ALA A 154 10.37 2.97 15.68
CA ALA A 154 9.81 3.82 16.72
C ALA A 154 9.69 3.09 18.07
N GLU A 155 9.18 1.85 18.07
CA GLU A 155 9.10 0.99 19.25
C GLU A 155 10.49 0.68 19.83
N GLN A 156 11.45 0.32 18.97
CA GLN A 156 12.85 0.07 19.38
C GLN A 156 13.47 1.31 20.00
N LEU A 157 13.33 2.47 19.36
CA LEU A 157 13.87 3.71 19.88
C LEU A 157 13.24 4.10 21.22
N GLN A 158 11.93 3.87 21.37
CA GLN A 158 11.23 4.13 22.61
C GLN A 158 11.73 3.26 23.76
N ALA A 159 12.06 2.00 23.48
CA ALA A 159 12.65 1.08 24.46
C ALA A 159 14.06 1.55 24.86
N GLU A 160 14.92 1.86 23.88
CA GLU A 160 16.27 2.40 24.09
C GLU A 160 16.21 3.71 24.93
N HIS A 161 15.26 4.61 24.64
CA HIS A 161 15.07 5.85 25.39
C HIS A 161 14.60 5.67 26.85
N GLN A 162 13.85 4.61 27.16
CA GLN A 162 13.34 4.35 28.52
C GLN A 162 14.43 3.82 29.45
N ASP A 163 15.37 3.03 28.91
CA ASP A 163 16.49 2.51 29.70
C ASP A 163 17.46 3.63 30.13
N VAL A 164 17.66 4.65 29.29
CA VAL A 164 18.55 5.80 29.56
C VAL A 164 18.06 6.70 30.71
N GLN A 165 16.75 6.76 30.99
CA GLN A 165 16.23 7.56 32.12
C GLN A 165 16.45 6.90 33.50
N SER A 166 16.94 5.66 33.54
CA SER A 166 17.01 4.85 34.77
C SER A 166 18.40 4.72 35.39
N PHE A 167 19.51 4.83 34.65
CA PHE A 167 20.85 4.61 35.20
C PHE A 167 21.95 5.39 34.44
N ASP A 168 22.72 6.19 35.17
CA ASP A 168 24.00 6.74 34.73
C ASP A 168 25.07 5.62 34.77
N TYR A 169 25.57 5.21 33.60
CA TYR A 169 26.97 4.84 33.24
C TYR A 169 27.03 3.81 32.08
N GLY A 170 27.45 4.24 30.89
CA GLY A 170 27.90 3.35 29.81
C GLY A 170 28.03 4.03 28.45
N ILE A 171 29.25 4.21 27.94
CA ILE A 171 29.57 4.93 26.68
C ILE A 171 29.18 4.11 25.41
N ASP A 172 28.67 2.89 25.54
CA ASP A 172 28.34 2.01 24.41
C ASP A 172 26.87 2.06 23.95
N GLU A 173 25.92 2.58 24.76
CA GLU A 173 24.49 2.58 24.42
C GLU A 173 24.06 3.80 23.59
N ALA A 174 24.82 4.91 23.65
CA ALA A 174 24.57 6.10 22.83
C ALA A 174 24.73 5.81 21.33
N ASP A 175 25.65 4.90 20.96
CA ASP A 175 25.86 4.49 19.58
C ASP A 175 24.67 3.67 19.04
N SER A 176 24.02 2.85 19.88
CA SER A 176 22.82 2.10 19.45
C SER A 176 21.62 3.00 19.23
N GLU A 177 21.35 3.93 20.15
CA GLU A 177 20.25 4.89 20.02
C GLU A 177 20.46 5.73 18.75
N GLU A 178 21.67 6.25 18.53
CA GLU A 178 21.98 7.03 17.34
C GLU A 178 21.76 6.23 16.05
N VAL A 179 22.14 4.95 16.01
CA VAL A 179 21.91 4.06 14.86
C VAL A 179 20.41 3.83 14.60
N THR A 180 19.60 3.63 15.63
CA THR A 180 18.15 3.40 15.49
C THR A 180 17.43 4.67 15.04
N VAL A 181 17.77 5.85 15.58
CA VAL A 181 17.22 7.14 15.09
C VAL A 181 17.55 7.34 13.62
N VAL A 182 18.78 7.04 13.21
CA VAL A 182 19.21 7.16 11.81
C VAL A 182 18.38 6.26 10.90
N LYS A 183 18.13 5.00 11.29
CA LYS A 183 17.29 4.07 10.53
C LYS A 183 15.84 4.53 10.42
N LEU A 184 15.29 5.10 11.50
CA LEU A 184 13.94 5.67 11.50
C LEU A 184 13.84 6.86 10.55
N VAL A 185 14.73 7.84 10.66
CA VAL A 185 14.75 9.03 9.79
C VAL A 185 14.95 8.63 8.32
N ASN A 186 15.87 7.71 8.03
CA ASN A 186 16.09 7.24 6.66
C ASN A 186 14.85 6.50 6.12
N SER A 187 14.23 5.62 6.91
CA SER A 187 12.99 4.94 6.52
C SER A 187 11.87 5.95 6.22
N MET A 188 11.73 7.00 7.03
CA MET A 188 10.75 8.07 6.79
C MET A 188 11.03 8.85 5.49
N PHE A 189 12.30 9.15 5.20
CA PHE A 189 12.68 9.85 3.97
C PHE A 189 12.54 8.96 2.73
N GLU A 190 12.94 7.70 2.81
CA GLU A 190 12.77 6.74 1.73
C GLU A 190 11.29 6.54 1.40
N ASP A 191 10.45 6.40 2.42
CA ASP A 191 9.00 6.31 2.27
C ASP A 191 8.45 7.58 1.58
N ALA A 192 8.81 8.76 2.07
CA ALA A 192 8.42 10.04 1.47
C ALA A 192 8.82 10.17 -0.02
N VAL A 193 10.05 9.80 -0.37
CA VAL A 193 10.54 9.81 -1.76
C VAL A 193 9.78 8.79 -2.60
N GLN A 194 9.58 7.59 -2.09
CA GLN A 194 8.86 6.52 -2.79
C GLN A 194 7.40 6.90 -3.03
N VAL A 195 6.78 7.62 -2.09
CA VAL A 195 5.41 8.09 -2.25
C VAL A 195 5.27 9.36 -3.09
N GLY A 196 6.37 10.01 -3.43
CA GLY A 196 6.37 11.31 -4.13
C GLY A 196 5.87 12.45 -3.25
N ALA A 197 6.12 12.40 -1.94
CA ALA A 197 5.74 13.44 -1.02
C ALA A 197 6.56 14.72 -1.25
N SER A 198 5.87 15.85 -1.22
CA SER A 198 6.44 17.21 -1.28
C SER A 198 6.90 17.72 0.08
N ASP A 199 6.18 17.34 1.15
CA ASP A 199 6.48 17.73 2.53
C ASP A 199 6.39 16.52 3.46
N ILE A 200 7.24 16.50 4.48
CA ILE A 200 7.14 15.61 5.64
C ILE A 200 6.89 16.49 6.87
N HIS A 201 5.79 16.20 7.57
CA HIS A 201 5.40 16.85 8.80
C HIS A 201 5.63 15.88 9.97
N ILE A 202 6.31 16.35 11.01
CA ILE A 202 6.56 15.60 12.24
C ILE A 202 5.94 16.42 13.38
N GLU A 203 4.83 15.93 13.93
CA GLU A 203 3.96 16.68 14.83
C GLU A 203 3.76 15.91 16.15
N PRO A 204 4.59 16.18 17.17
CA PRO A 204 4.38 15.62 18.50
C PRO A 204 3.14 16.25 19.16
N ASP A 205 2.15 15.42 19.49
CA ASP A 205 0.95 15.75 20.24
C ASP A 205 1.13 15.30 21.72
N ASP A 206 0.11 15.44 22.57
CA ASP A 206 0.22 15.10 24.00
C ASP A 206 0.52 13.60 24.26
N LYS A 207 0.02 12.70 23.40
CA LYS A 207 0.10 11.25 23.60
C LYS A 207 0.61 10.47 22.39
N VAL A 208 0.66 11.11 21.24
CA VAL A 208 0.96 10.46 19.97
C VAL A 208 1.91 11.34 19.17
N LEU A 209 2.73 10.72 18.34
CA LEU A 209 3.53 11.40 17.34
C LEU A 209 2.84 11.21 15.99
N ARG A 210 2.38 12.32 15.38
CA ARG A 210 1.77 12.31 14.05
C ARG A 210 2.83 12.56 13.01
N LEU A 211 3.00 11.60 12.11
CA LEU A 211 3.82 11.75 10.91
C LEU A 211 2.86 11.97 9.74
N ARG A 212 2.95 13.13 9.08
CA ARG A 212 2.12 13.41 7.90
C ARG A 212 2.96 13.66 6.67
N GLN A 213 2.53 13.16 5.53
CA GLN A 213 3.20 13.38 4.25
C GLN A 213 2.25 14.07 3.27
N ARG A 214 2.71 15.14 2.61
CA ARG A 214 1.92 15.80 1.57
C ARG A 214 2.21 15.19 0.21
N VAL A 215 1.30 14.38 -0.30
CA VAL A 215 1.37 13.76 -1.63
C VAL A 215 0.28 14.38 -2.50
N ASP A 216 0.67 15.00 -3.62
CA ASP A 216 -0.24 15.68 -4.56
C ASP A 216 -1.23 16.66 -3.88
N GLY A 217 -0.73 17.39 -2.88
CA GLY A 217 -1.51 18.38 -2.13
C GLY A 217 -2.35 17.81 -0.98
N VAL A 218 -2.48 16.48 -0.87
CA VAL A 218 -3.24 15.80 0.18
C VAL A 218 -2.31 15.31 1.28
N LEU A 219 -2.69 15.56 2.53
CA LEU A 219 -1.96 15.06 3.71
C LEU A 219 -2.38 13.64 4.02
N HIS A 220 -1.41 12.74 4.12
CA HIS A 220 -1.57 11.36 4.55
C HIS A 220 -0.98 11.23 5.95
N GLU A 221 -1.73 10.69 6.91
CA GLU A 221 -1.34 10.60 8.31
C GLU A 221 -0.85 9.19 8.67
N THR A 222 0.10 9.13 9.59
CA THR A 222 0.53 7.91 10.28
C THR A 222 0.73 8.26 11.75
N ILE A 223 0.05 7.54 12.64
CA ILE A 223 0.07 7.78 14.08
C ILE A 223 1.00 6.77 14.75
N LEU A 224 1.97 7.28 15.50
CA LEU A 224 2.82 6.49 16.39
C LEU A 224 2.42 6.79 17.84
N ASN A 225 2.42 5.76 18.70
CA ASN A 225 2.10 5.94 20.13
C ASN A 225 3.34 6.39 20.93
N GLU A 226 4.51 6.30 20.33
CA GLU A 226 5.82 6.47 20.94
C GLU A 226 6.24 7.94 20.96
N VAL A 227 5.47 8.83 21.61
CA VAL A 227 5.70 10.29 21.58
C VAL A 227 7.09 10.70 22.09
N ASN A 228 7.71 9.93 22.98
CA ASN A 228 8.99 10.30 23.60
C ASN A 228 10.16 10.26 22.60
N ILE A 229 10.00 9.65 21.43
CA ILE A 229 11.03 9.61 20.38
C ILE A 229 11.19 10.95 19.65
N ALA A 230 10.26 11.89 19.84
CA ALA A 230 10.24 13.17 19.13
C ALA A 230 11.53 14.00 19.39
N SER A 231 12.07 13.97 20.61
CA SER A 231 13.29 14.71 20.94
C SER A 231 14.51 14.19 20.20
N ALA A 232 14.63 12.87 20.03
CA ALA A 232 15.71 12.25 19.28
C ALA A 232 15.60 12.56 17.78
N LEU A 233 14.38 12.51 17.22
CA LEU A 233 14.14 12.90 15.82
C LEU A 233 14.54 14.35 15.55
N VAL A 234 14.14 15.30 16.42
CA VAL A 234 14.49 16.72 16.28
C VAL A 234 16.01 16.91 16.32
N LEU A 235 16.70 16.27 17.27
CA LEU A 235 18.15 16.38 17.39
C LEU A 235 18.86 15.84 16.14
N ARG A 236 18.42 14.68 15.63
CA ARG A 236 19.01 14.09 14.43
C ARG A 236 18.78 14.95 13.19
N LEU A 237 17.57 15.47 13.00
CA LEU A 237 17.24 16.34 11.87
C LEU A 237 18.06 17.64 11.90
N LYS A 238 18.24 18.23 13.09
CA LYS A 238 19.10 19.40 13.25
C LYS A 238 20.55 19.11 12.89
N LEU A 239 21.11 17.98 13.33
CA LEU A 239 22.46 17.58 12.95
C LEU A 239 22.61 17.42 11.43
N MET A 240 21.63 16.77 10.77
CA MET A 240 21.63 16.58 9.31
C MET A 240 21.51 17.90 8.54
N ALA A 241 20.77 18.87 9.08
CA ALA A 241 20.59 20.19 8.49
C ALA A 241 21.65 21.22 8.92
N HIS A 242 22.64 20.82 9.73
CA HIS A 242 23.65 21.71 10.32
C HIS A 242 23.05 22.87 11.15
N LEU A 243 21.92 22.62 11.82
CA LEU A 243 21.24 23.57 12.72
C LEU A 243 21.77 23.47 14.15
N ASP A 244 21.47 24.46 14.98
CA ASP A 244 21.88 24.50 16.38
C ASP A 244 21.03 23.53 17.23
N ILE A 245 21.66 22.45 17.68
CA ILE A 245 21.07 21.42 18.54
C ILE A 245 20.69 21.94 19.93
N SER A 246 21.34 23.00 20.42
CA SER A 246 21.11 23.56 21.75
C SER A 246 19.87 24.46 21.83
N GLU A 247 19.53 25.15 20.74
CA GLU A 247 18.43 26.13 20.72
C GLU A 247 17.08 25.48 20.39
N LYS A 248 16.15 25.42 21.36
CA LYS A 248 14.83 24.76 21.21
C LYS A 248 13.64 25.73 21.16
N ARG A 249 13.87 27.05 21.31
CA ARG A 249 12.82 28.06 21.53
C ARG A 249 12.51 28.89 20.31
N LEU A 250 13.48 29.04 19.41
CA LEU A 250 13.35 29.86 18.21
C LEU A 250 13.22 28.98 16.96
N PRO A 251 12.45 29.43 15.95
CA PRO A 251 12.51 28.83 14.62
C PRO A 251 13.93 28.86 14.08
N GLN A 252 14.34 27.78 13.43
CA GLN A 252 15.63 27.63 12.76
C GLN A 252 15.41 27.18 11.32
#